data_AF-A0A9P5QAM1-F1
#
_entry.id   AF-A0A9P5QAM1-F1
#
_cell.length_a   1.000
_cell.length_b   1.000
_cell.length_c   1.000
_cell.angle_alpha   90.00
_cell.angle_beta   90.00
_cell.angle_gamma   90.00
#
_symmetry.space_group_name_H-M   'P 1'
#
loop_
_entity.id
_entity.type
_entity.pdbx_description
1 polymer ?
#
loop_
_entity_poly.entity_id
_entity_poly.type
_entity_poly.pdbx_seq_one_letter_code
_entity_poly.pdbx_strand_id
1 'polypeptide(L)'
;MGTHGYRIYRYKGFYFLFWHHYDAYPEGLGVEFIQEIPSDPVEFEKYIAAKKEELDAMLEELRRENGNCSDGDEMERGSFTISRKWPRGHDASYSYEIDLEHYIFYVNGDPYFDLRNMPNGDEFCAYLNAEKSLDSAGARHRYTLPAPPPVAVAVLDAYREYSLTSKASQIHELLDLTSEMRSSEVIRMKIMEVFIGASMKTMSYEMYGLGERTTLFSSSAPPRLIHRVHTMVHTFTGPLIFSEDTPRFGDLYITNRPAFEWIEHWKLCLLVVPRLDTENNLPAAVVELVQKSKFYITQMAEESAATSRPIVFFGIISSLYHISIVRIEIPSVAQNESDGGLDKLPPSEPKFHISHTPALQFLPFRGKKTPSTPGIEALARLGQVIFERSRKYDLVLRNEQFHKSGPSLMGIGSLPTELCIRIAEYIPPSYLQAFATLSPRCANAAHAEFQRVSFEALSPNTTDHRYHESRIKEKSYYRVLGTATTSERLKSDASPSWSQTFQAIDHHGDPVVLVLTVARSAPSGALVNLTSSSCKESMITLGVDPEWCGPPRLMYNDPEELGRVSG
;
A
#
# COMPACT_ATOMS: atom_id res chain seq x y z
N MET A 1 4.08 33.50 25.03
CA MET A 1 4.79 32.58 24.14
C MET A 1 4.53 33.07 22.73
N GLY A 2 5.56 33.48 22.01
CA GLY A 2 5.42 33.96 20.63
C GLY A 2 5.32 32.81 19.65
N THR A 3 4.67 33.05 18.52
CA THR A 3 4.68 32.16 17.36
C THR A 3 5.84 32.56 16.46
N HIS A 4 6.77 31.64 16.24
CA HIS A 4 7.91 31.86 15.35
C HIS A 4 7.57 31.42 13.93
N GLY A 5 8.26 31.99 12.94
CA GLY A 5 8.07 31.59 11.56
C GLY A 5 9.13 32.10 10.62
N TYR A 6 8.99 31.73 9.35
CA TYR A 6 9.89 32.16 8.28
C TYR A 6 9.15 32.99 7.23
N ARG A 7 9.83 34.05 6.79
CA ARG A 7 9.60 34.70 5.50
C ARG A 7 10.67 34.22 4.53
N ILE A 8 10.25 33.59 3.43
CA ILE A 8 11.14 32.91 2.50
C ILE A 8 10.96 33.51 1.11
N TYR A 9 12.07 33.81 0.43
CA TYR A 9 12.06 34.02 -1.00
C TYR A 9 12.79 32.89 -1.70
N ARG A 10 12.26 32.43 -2.82
CA ARG A 10 12.89 31.43 -3.67
C ARG A 10 13.25 32.04 -5.02
N TYR A 11 14.52 31.94 -5.38
CA TYR A 11 15.05 32.49 -6.62
C TYR A 11 16.34 31.77 -7.06
N LYS A 12 16.44 31.39 -8.33
CA LYS A 12 17.60 30.67 -8.92
C LYS A 12 17.98 29.40 -8.14
N GLY A 13 16.97 28.70 -7.61
CA GLY A 13 17.16 27.52 -6.77
C GLY A 13 17.77 27.76 -5.38
N PHE A 14 17.88 29.02 -4.94
CA PHE A 14 18.23 29.39 -3.57
C PHE A 14 16.99 29.80 -2.78
N TYR A 15 17.02 29.52 -1.49
CA TYR A 15 16.07 30.00 -0.48
C TYR A 15 16.77 31.09 0.34
N PHE A 16 16.11 32.23 0.48
CA PHE A 16 16.52 33.36 1.30
C PHE A 16 15.55 33.43 2.48
N LEU A 17 16.02 33.02 3.64
CA LEU A 17 15.21 32.80 4.82
C LEU A 17 15.41 33.95 5.80
N PHE A 18 14.30 34.54 6.22
CA PHE A 18 14.26 35.55 7.26
C PHE A 18 13.45 34.98 8.43
N TRP A 19 14.15 34.71 9.53
CA TRP A 19 13.56 34.21 10.76
C TRP A 19 12.82 35.31 11.51
N HIS A 20 11.58 35.03 11.88
CA HIS A 20 10.73 35.95 12.61
C HIS A 20 10.40 35.39 13.99
N HIS A 21 10.77 36.13 15.04
CA HIS A 21 10.74 35.62 16.42
C HIS A 21 9.35 35.63 17.08
N TYR A 22 8.41 36.47 16.62
CA TYR A 22 7.12 36.66 17.29
C TYR A 22 6.00 36.86 16.26
N ASP A 23 4.73 36.62 16.63
CA ASP A 23 3.57 36.96 15.79
C ASP A 23 3.58 36.42 14.34
N ALA A 24 4.16 35.24 14.12
CA ALA A 24 4.20 34.62 12.81
C ALA A 24 2.86 33.99 12.36
N TYR A 25 1.74 34.35 13.00
CA TYR A 25 0.41 33.89 12.61
C TYR A 25 0.01 34.43 11.22
N PRO A 26 -0.98 33.82 10.54
CA PRO A 26 -1.53 34.35 9.30
C PRO A 26 -1.92 35.82 9.39
N GLU A 27 -2.58 36.23 10.48
CA GLU A 27 -3.04 37.60 10.73
C GLU A 27 -1.91 38.60 10.96
N GLY A 28 -0.73 38.13 11.36
CA GLY A 28 0.48 38.94 11.59
C GLY A 28 1.40 38.87 10.37
N LEU A 29 2.48 38.10 10.50
CA LEU A 29 3.50 37.95 9.44
C LEU A 29 2.91 37.57 8.08
N GLY A 30 1.88 36.73 8.04
CA GLY A 30 1.24 36.33 6.78
C GLY A 30 0.65 37.54 6.03
N VAL A 31 -0.20 38.31 6.70
CA VAL A 31 -0.80 39.55 6.15
C VAL A 31 0.27 40.59 5.81
N GLU A 32 1.25 40.80 6.69
CA GLU A 32 2.37 41.72 6.43
C GLU A 32 3.10 41.34 5.13
N PHE A 33 3.37 40.05 4.94
CA PHE A 33 4.13 39.58 3.79
C PHE A 33 3.35 39.66 2.48
N ILE A 34 2.04 39.42 2.49
CA ILE A 34 1.23 39.58 1.28
C ILE A 34 0.97 41.04 0.92
N GLN A 35 0.93 41.95 1.90
CA GLN A 35 0.75 43.39 1.67
C GLN A 35 1.95 44.03 0.94
N GLU A 36 3.11 43.38 0.98
CA GLU A 36 4.26 43.79 0.19
C GLU A 36 4.02 43.61 -1.32
N ILE A 37 3.17 42.66 -1.72
CA ILE A 37 2.94 42.30 -3.12
C ILE A 37 1.90 43.27 -3.72
N PRO A 38 2.28 44.13 -4.69
CA PRO A 38 1.33 45.07 -5.29
C PRO A 38 0.23 44.34 -6.07
N SER A 39 -1.02 44.82 -5.96
CA SER A 39 -2.15 44.28 -6.74
C SER A 39 -2.21 44.83 -8.16
N ASP A 40 -1.63 46.01 -8.42
CA ASP A 40 -1.56 46.57 -9.76
C ASP A 40 -0.55 45.78 -10.61
N PRO A 41 -0.91 45.29 -11.82
CA PRO A 41 -0.01 44.47 -12.64
C PRO A 41 1.30 45.18 -13.03
N VAL A 42 1.31 46.50 -13.23
CA VAL A 42 2.51 47.23 -13.63
C VAL A 42 3.44 47.44 -12.43
N GLU A 43 2.88 47.74 -11.27
CA GLU A 43 3.64 47.82 -10.02
C GLU A 43 4.16 46.45 -9.58
N PHE A 44 3.38 45.39 -9.78
CA PHE A 44 3.76 44.01 -9.52
C PHE A 44 5.01 43.60 -10.31
N GLU A 45 5.05 43.87 -11.61
CA GLU A 45 6.23 43.55 -12.43
C GLU A 45 7.48 44.34 -11.99
N LYS A 46 7.31 45.60 -11.60
CA LYS A 46 8.40 46.41 -11.02
C LYS A 46 8.89 45.82 -9.69
N TYR A 47 7.95 45.40 -8.83
CA TYR A 47 8.26 44.75 -7.56
C TYR A 47 9.05 43.46 -7.77
N ILE A 48 8.61 42.59 -8.67
CA ILE A 48 9.33 41.34 -9.02
C ILE A 48 10.74 41.63 -9.53
N ALA A 49 10.89 42.61 -10.44
CA ALA A 49 12.20 42.97 -10.98
C ALA A 49 13.14 43.49 -9.89
N ALA A 50 12.66 44.41 -9.04
CA ALA A 50 13.42 44.96 -7.93
C ALA A 50 13.82 43.89 -6.91
N LYS A 51 12.91 42.97 -6.57
CA LYS A 51 13.22 41.85 -5.66
C LYS A 51 14.25 40.90 -6.26
N LYS A 52 14.17 40.57 -7.55
CA LYS A 52 15.17 39.74 -8.22
C LYS A 52 16.55 40.40 -8.19
N GLU A 53 16.64 41.71 -8.42
CA GLU A 53 17.88 42.49 -8.34
C GLU A 53 18.46 42.50 -6.91
N GLU A 54 17.62 42.72 -5.89
CA GLU A 54 18.00 42.66 -4.46
C GLU A 54 18.62 41.29 -4.12
N LEU A 55 17.94 40.20 -4.48
CA LEU A 55 18.41 38.84 -4.20
C LEU A 55 19.66 38.46 -4.99
N ASP A 56 19.79 38.95 -6.23
CA ASP A 56 21.02 38.78 -7.02
C ASP A 56 22.22 39.48 -6.35
N ALA A 57 22.02 40.69 -5.82
CA ALA A 57 23.07 41.38 -5.06
C ALA A 57 23.49 40.59 -3.81
N MET A 58 22.53 39.99 -3.08
CA MET A 58 22.82 39.12 -1.94
C MET A 58 23.62 37.86 -2.34
N LEU A 59 23.32 37.25 -3.49
CA LEU A 59 24.08 36.11 -4.00
C LEU A 59 25.50 36.50 -4.42
N GLU A 60 25.71 37.68 -5.01
CA GLU A 60 27.04 38.17 -5.34
C GLU A 60 27.88 38.49 -4.09
N GLU A 61 27.26 39.07 -3.05
CA GLU A 61 27.91 39.27 -1.75
C GLU A 61 28.34 37.93 -1.14
N LEU A 62 27.44 36.93 -1.15
CA LEU A 62 27.73 35.57 -0.70
C LEU A 62 28.90 34.95 -1.47
N ARG A 63 28.92 35.08 -2.80
CA ARG A 63 30.02 34.58 -3.66
C ARG A 63 31.35 35.22 -3.31
N ARG A 64 31.34 36.53 -3.05
CA ARG A 64 32.54 37.31 -2.69
C ARG A 64 33.09 36.91 -1.32
N GLU A 65 32.22 36.67 -0.33
CA GLU A 65 32.62 36.30 1.03
C GLU A 65 33.11 34.86 1.12
N ASN A 66 32.45 33.94 0.41
CA ASN A 66 32.71 32.52 0.60
C ASN A 66 33.84 31.95 -0.26
N GLY A 67 34.35 32.68 -1.28
CA GLY A 67 35.64 32.50 -1.97
C GLY A 67 36.02 31.13 -2.56
N ASN A 68 35.30 30.05 -2.23
CA ASN A 68 35.53 28.63 -2.52
C ASN A 68 34.55 27.67 -1.78
N CYS A 69 33.49 28.13 -1.11
CA CYS A 69 32.55 27.22 -0.43
C CYS A 69 31.98 26.16 -1.38
N SER A 70 31.91 24.93 -0.87
CA SER A 70 31.36 23.80 -1.59
C SER A 70 29.85 24.02 -1.80
N ASP A 71 29.27 23.40 -2.83
CA ASP A 71 27.85 23.58 -3.24
C ASP A 71 26.79 23.24 -2.17
N GLY A 72 27.19 22.91 -0.94
CA GLY A 72 26.32 22.50 0.16
C GLY A 72 26.36 23.36 1.43
N ASP A 73 27.16 24.42 1.50
CA ASP A 73 27.34 25.21 2.72
C ASP A 73 26.19 26.22 2.92
N GLU A 74 25.57 26.21 4.10
CA GLU A 74 24.54 27.18 4.51
C GLU A 74 25.23 28.39 5.14
N MET A 75 24.83 29.60 4.72
CA MET A 75 25.34 30.83 5.35
C MET A 75 24.30 31.37 6.30
N GLU A 76 24.63 31.43 7.59
CA GLU A 76 23.78 32.00 8.64
C GLU A 76 24.35 33.34 9.12
N ARG A 77 23.57 34.41 8.99
CA ARG A 77 23.90 35.76 9.46
C ARG A 77 22.78 36.28 10.36
N GLY A 78 22.83 35.92 11.64
CA GLY A 78 21.81 36.30 12.61
C GLY A 78 20.45 35.66 12.27
N SER A 79 19.42 36.47 12.03
CA SER A 79 18.08 36.00 11.65
C SER A 79 17.93 35.71 10.14
N PHE A 80 19.02 35.75 9.37
CA PHE A 80 18.99 35.57 7.93
C PHE A 80 19.84 34.37 7.50
N THR A 81 19.33 33.56 6.58
CA THR A 81 20.02 32.39 6.05
C THR A 81 19.83 32.27 4.54
N ILE A 82 20.89 31.92 3.80
CA ILE A 82 20.78 31.51 2.39
C ILE A 82 21.13 30.03 2.27
N SER A 83 20.25 29.24 1.66
CA SER A 83 20.47 27.80 1.45
C SER A 83 19.91 27.32 0.11
N ARG A 84 20.52 26.29 -0.47
CA ARG A 84 19.92 25.51 -1.58
C ARG A 84 18.93 24.46 -1.09
N LYS A 85 18.95 24.17 0.21
CA LYS A 85 18.03 23.24 0.86
C LYS A 85 16.90 24.03 1.48
N TRP A 86 15.71 23.45 1.43
CA TRP A 86 14.57 24.01 2.14
C TRP A 86 14.84 23.97 3.67
N PRO A 87 14.50 25.02 4.44
CA PRO A 87 14.79 25.13 5.87
C PRO A 87 14.41 23.88 6.66
N ARG A 88 15.36 23.20 7.30
CA ARG A 88 15.00 22.09 8.20
C ARG A 88 14.95 22.62 9.63
N GLY A 89 13.78 23.05 10.08
CA GLY A 89 13.58 23.53 11.44
C GLY A 89 12.22 23.13 11.99
N HIS A 90 12.21 22.51 13.17
CA HIS A 90 10.98 22.14 13.89
C HIS A 90 10.35 23.31 14.65
N ASP A 91 11.03 24.46 14.69
CA ASP A 91 10.69 25.54 15.61
C ASP A 91 9.82 26.63 14.97
N ALA A 92 9.69 26.64 13.64
CA ALA A 92 8.74 27.51 12.95
C ALA A 92 7.34 26.91 13.02
N SER A 93 6.38 27.68 13.52
CA SER A 93 4.96 27.30 13.45
C SER A 93 4.34 27.64 12.10
N TYR A 94 4.89 28.64 11.41
CA TYR A 94 4.45 29.07 10.09
C TYR A 94 5.64 29.39 9.17
N SER A 95 5.52 29.04 7.90
CA SER A 95 6.47 29.44 6.86
C SER A 95 5.69 29.99 5.67
N TYR A 96 6.07 31.20 5.25
CA TYR A 96 5.50 31.86 4.08
C TYR A 96 6.60 31.99 3.03
N GLU A 97 6.32 31.60 1.79
CA GLU A 97 7.31 31.61 0.73
C GLU A 97 6.79 32.24 -0.56
N ILE A 98 7.58 33.15 -1.12
CA ILE A 98 7.38 33.73 -2.44
C ILE A 98 8.34 33.05 -3.42
N ASP A 99 7.81 32.29 -4.38
CA ASP A 99 8.56 31.74 -5.51
C ASP A 99 8.51 32.71 -6.69
N LEU A 100 9.61 33.44 -6.88
CA LEU A 100 9.75 34.49 -7.88
C LEU A 100 9.98 33.95 -9.30
N GLU A 101 10.24 32.64 -9.45
CA GLU A 101 10.43 31.98 -10.74
C GLU A 101 9.09 31.49 -11.30
N HIS A 102 8.21 31.02 -10.43
CA HIS A 102 6.92 30.41 -10.82
C HIS A 102 5.69 31.24 -10.46
N TYR A 103 5.89 32.39 -9.80
CA TYR A 103 4.83 33.28 -9.33
C TYR A 103 3.86 32.62 -8.35
N ILE A 104 4.38 31.90 -7.36
CA ILE A 104 3.57 31.14 -6.39
C ILE A 104 3.82 31.64 -4.97
N PHE A 105 2.73 31.85 -4.23
CA PHE A 105 2.77 32.04 -2.79
C PHE A 105 2.49 30.72 -2.07
N TYR A 106 3.42 30.29 -1.24
CA TYR A 106 3.27 29.09 -0.42
C TYR A 106 3.03 29.44 1.04
N VAL A 107 2.26 28.57 1.71
CA VAL A 107 2.07 28.58 3.16
C VAL A 107 2.35 27.19 3.68
N ASN A 108 3.30 27.07 4.61
CA ASN A 108 3.75 25.82 5.23
C ASN A 108 4.18 24.75 4.19
N GLY A 109 4.77 25.21 3.08
CA GLY A 109 5.24 24.36 1.99
C GLY A 109 4.22 24.05 0.89
N ASP A 110 2.93 24.38 1.08
CA ASP A 110 1.86 24.15 0.10
C ASP A 110 1.62 25.37 -0.79
N PRO A 111 1.42 25.20 -2.10
CA PRO A 111 1.09 26.33 -2.99
C PRO A 111 -0.36 26.75 -2.77
N TYR A 112 -0.58 27.98 -2.31
CA TYR A 112 -1.92 28.50 -2.06
C TYR A 112 -2.38 29.47 -3.14
N PHE A 113 -1.54 30.46 -3.48
CA PHE A 113 -1.97 31.59 -4.31
C PHE A 113 -1.04 31.85 -5.48
N ASP A 114 -1.61 32.35 -6.58
CA ASP A 114 -0.86 32.95 -7.67
C ASP A 114 -0.45 34.38 -7.27
N LEU A 115 0.85 34.69 -7.32
CA LEU A 115 1.35 36.02 -6.93
C LEU A 115 0.76 37.15 -7.79
N ARG A 116 0.32 36.84 -9.01
CA ARG A 116 -0.31 37.82 -9.93
C ARG A 116 -1.75 38.13 -9.55
N ASN A 117 -2.34 37.35 -8.64
CA ASN A 117 -3.71 37.52 -8.19
C ASN A 117 -3.82 37.19 -6.70
N MET A 118 -3.06 37.91 -5.86
CA MET A 118 -3.10 37.74 -4.41
C MET A 118 -4.43 38.25 -3.80
N PRO A 119 -4.96 37.56 -2.78
CA PRO A 119 -6.08 38.09 -1.99
C PRO A 119 -5.62 39.26 -1.11
N ASN A 120 -6.57 40.06 -0.63
CA ASN A 120 -6.29 41.04 0.43
C ASN A 120 -6.07 40.36 1.79
N GLY A 121 -5.66 41.11 2.81
CA GLY A 121 -5.36 40.59 4.16
C GLY A 121 -6.48 39.77 4.80
N ASP A 122 -7.70 40.32 4.82
CA ASP A 122 -8.85 39.65 5.44
C ASP A 122 -9.25 38.39 4.66
N GLU A 123 -9.25 38.48 3.33
CA GLU A 123 -9.52 37.34 2.45
C GLU A 123 -8.46 36.24 2.64
N PHE A 124 -7.18 36.57 2.72
CA PHE A 124 -6.09 35.64 2.96
C PHE A 124 -6.29 34.82 4.24
N CYS A 125 -6.58 35.48 5.36
CA CYS A 125 -6.86 34.79 6.63
C CYS A 125 -8.12 33.92 6.52
N ALA A 126 -9.16 34.41 5.84
CA ALA A 126 -10.37 33.63 5.59
C ALA A 126 -10.07 32.37 4.76
N TYR A 127 -9.21 32.46 3.74
CA TYR A 127 -8.79 31.31 2.91
C TYR A 127 -8.07 30.23 3.73
N LEU A 128 -7.18 30.63 4.63
CA LEU A 128 -6.41 29.68 5.45
C LEU A 128 -7.28 29.02 6.54
N ASN A 129 -8.26 29.75 7.07
CA ASN A 129 -9.18 29.25 8.09
C ASN A 129 -10.35 28.43 7.49
N ALA A 130 -10.70 28.67 6.23
CA ALA A 130 -11.75 27.95 5.53
C ALA A 130 -11.29 26.54 5.16
N GLU A 131 -11.31 25.61 6.12
CA GLU A 131 -10.82 24.24 5.92
C GLU A 131 -11.45 23.51 4.71
N LYS A 132 -12.64 23.89 4.18
CA LYS A 132 -13.45 22.95 3.38
C LYS A 132 -14.38 23.47 2.28
N SER A 133 -14.61 24.76 2.07
CA SER A 133 -15.67 25.16 1.12
C SER A 133 -15.54 26.59 0.64
N LEU A 134 -14.51 26.88 -0.14
CA LEU A 134 -14.60 28.05 -0.99
C LEU A 134 -15.19 27.64 -2.32
N ASP A 135 -16.43 28.08 -2.50
CA ASP A 135 -17.14 28.16 -3.77
C ASP A 135 -16.26 28.83 -4.84
N SER A 136 -16.74 28.83 -6.09
CA SER A 136 -16.05 29.38 -7.27
C SER A 136 -15.40 30.77 -7.09
N ALA A 137 -15.87 31.60 -6.15
CA ALA A 137 -15.27 32.88 -5.82
C ALA A 137 -13.82 32.74 -5.29
N GLY A 138 -13.53 31.68 -4.53
CA GLY A 138 -12.19 31.40 -4.00
C GLY A 138 -11.23 30.74 -4.97
N ALA A 139 -11.75 30.21 -6.07
CA ALA A 139 -10.92 29.64 -7.12
C ALA A 139 -10.08 30.71 -7.83
N ARG A 140 -10.47 31.99 -7.78
CA ARG A 140 -9.79 33.06 -8.54
C ARG A 140 -8.34 33.29 -8.08
N HIS A 141 -8.10 33.30 -6.77
CA HIS A 141 -6.76 33.55 -6.20
C HIS A 141 -5.93 32.28 -6.08
N ARG A 142 -6.60 31.12 -6.09
CA ARG A 142 -5.95 29.84 -5.84
C ARG A 142 -4.97 29.55 -6.98
N TYR A 143 -3.76 29.17 -6.59
CA TYR A 143 -2.79 28.70 -7.56
C TYR A 143 -3.36 27.50 -8.32
N THR A 144 -3.41 27.62 -9.63
CA THR A 144 -3.77 26.51 -10.53
C THR A 144 -2.49 25.94 -11.09
N LEU A 145 -2.35 24.62 -11.02
CA LEU A 145 -1.19 23.95 -11.58
C LEU A 145 -1.05 24.27 -13.07
N PRO A 146 0.18 24.49 -13.58
CA PRO A 146 0.38 24.70 -14.99
C PRO A 146 -0.13 23.48 -15.76
N ALA A 147 -0.52 23.68 -17.01
CA ALA A 147 -0.77 22.55 -17.90
C ALA A 147 0.49 21.67 -17.92
N PRO A 148 0.36 20.33 -17.83
CA PRO A 148 1.54 19.48 -17.95
C PRO A 148 2.17 19.64 -19.34
N PRO A 149 3.45 19.23 -19.49
CA PRO A 149 4.07 19.18 -20.81
C PRO A 149 3.21 18.39 -21.81
N PRO A 150 3.09 18.85 -23.06
CA PRO A 150 2.30 18.13 -24.06
C PRO A 150 2.92 16.75 -24.33
N VAL A 151 2.06 15.73 -24.38
CA VAL A 151 2.46 14.37 -24.73
C VAL A 151 2.61 14.26 -26.25
N ALA A 152 3.71 13.68 -26.71
CA ALA A 152 3.97 13.48 -28.13
C ALA A 152 2.89 12.61 -28.79
N VAL A 153 2.46 12.99 -29.99
CA VAL A 153 1.38 12.30 -30.73
C VAL A 153 1.69 10.82 -30.95
N ALA A 154 2.95 10.48 -31.27
CA ALA A 154 3.39 9.10 -31.46
C ALA A 154 3.19 8.21 -30.21
N VAL A 155 3.27 8.78 -29.01
CA VAL A 155 3.00 8.06 -27.76
C VAL A 155 1.51 7.78 -27.62
N LEU A 156 0.66 8.74 -27.97
CA LEU A 156 -0.79 8.54 -27.98
C LEU A 156 -1.23 7.54 -29.04
N ASP A 157 -0.56 7.50 -30.19
CA ASP A 157 -0.81 6.51 -31.24
C ASP A 157 -0.39 5.10 -30.78
N ALA A 158 0.79 4.96 -30.17
CA ALA A 158 1.22 3.69 -29.57
C ALA A 158 0.24 3.22 -28.47
N TYR A 159 -0.30 4.15 -27.67
CA TYR A 159 -1.34 3.82 -26.69
C TYR A 159 -2.62 3.31 -27.36
N ARG A 160 -3.05 3.92 -28.47
CA ARG A 160 -4.24 3.48 -29.23
C ARG A 160 -4.05 2.08 -29.82
N GLU A 161 -2.84 1.75 -30.27
CA GLU A 161 -2.49 0.40 -30.73
C GLU A 161 -2.63 -0.64 -29.60
N TYR A 162 -2.23 -0.30 -28.38
CA TYR A 162 -2.41 -1.16 -27.21
C TYR A 162 -3.86 -1.23 -26.72
N SER A 163 -4.60 -0.11 -26.82
CA SER A 163 -5.92 0.08 -26.18
C SER A 163 -7.10 -0.39 -27.02
N LEU A 164 -6.87 -1.18 -28.07
CA LEU A 164 -7.95 -1.86 -28.80
C LEU A 164 -8.73 -2.84 -27.88
N THR A 165 -8.19 -3.17 -26.71
CA THR A 165 -8.85 -3.94 -25.65
C THR A 165 -9.34 -3.07 -24.49
N SER A 166 -10.66 -3.13 -24.26
CA SER A 166 -11.47 -2.62 -23.14
C SER A 166 -10.77 -1.76 -22.06
N LYS A 167 -11.24 -0.50 -21.93
CA LYS A 167 -11.05 0.30 -20.69
C LYS A 167 -11.92 -0.30 -19.59
N ALA A 168 -11.30 -0.89 -18.56
CA ALA A 168 -12.02 -1.32 -17.37
C ALA A 168 -12.44 -0.07 -16.59
N SER A 169 -13.74 0.10 -16.39
CA SER A 169 -14.26 1.27 -15.69
C SER A 169 -14.03 1.17 -14.19
N GLN A 170 -14.02 -0.06 -13.66
CA GLN A 170 -13.96 -0.36 -12.24
C GLN A 170 -12.89 -1.41 -11.92
N ILE A 171 -12.34 -1.35 -10.70
CA ILE A 171 -11.23 -2.22 -10.31
C ILE A 171 -11.62 -3.70 -10.26
N HIS A 172 -12.86 -4.03 -9.86
CA HIS A 172 -13.28 -5.43 -9.76
C HIS A 172 -13.43 -6.08 -11.14
N GLU A 173 -13.87 -5.32 -12.16
CA GLU A 173 -13.88 -5.77 -13.55
C GLU A 173 -12.46 -6.08 -14.03
N LEU A 174 -11.51 -5.18 -13.70
CA LEU A 174 -10.11 -5.37 -14.05
C LEU A 174 -9.50 -6.60 -13.37
N LEU A 175 -9.83 -6.86 -12.11
CA LEU A 175 -9.23 -7.94 -11.32
C LEU A 175 -9.97 -9.28 -11.43
N ASP A 176 -11.04 -9.36 -12.23
CA ASP A 176 -11.93 -10.52 -12.33
C ASP A 176 -12.55 -10.88 -10.95
N LEU A 177 -12.99 -9.86 -10.20
CA LEU A 177 -13.58 -9.97 -8.85
C LEU A 177 -15.06 -9.57 -8.82
N THR A 178 -15.75 -9.93 -7.74
CA THR A 178 -17.08 -9.41 -7.42
C THR A 178 -17.05 -7.92 -7.09
N SER A 179 -18.13 -7.20 -7.38
CA SER A 179 -18.24 -5.78 -6.99
C SER A 179 -18.11 -5.61 -5.47
N GLU A 180 -18.80 -6.46 -4.70
CA GLU A 180 -18.70 -6.49 -3.24
C GLU A 180 -17.30 -6.91 -2.77
N MET A 181 -16.75 -6.14 -1.82
CA MET A 181 -15.45 -6.42 -1.21
C MET A 181 -15.54 -7.55 -0.19
N ARG A 182 -14.53 -8.43 -0.21
CA ARG A 182 -14.37 -9.46 0.82
C ARG A 182 -13.93 -8.82 2.15
N SER A 183 -14.21 -9.48 3.27
CA SER A 183 -13.79 -9.00 4.61
C SER A 183 -12.29 -8.73 4.70
N SER A 184 -11.45 -9.58 4.08
CA SER A 184 -10.00 -9.39 4.02
C SER A 184 -9.60 -8.12 3.24
N GLU A 185 -10.31 -7.81 2.16
CA GLU A 185 -10.10 -6.61 1.35
C GLU A 185 -10.49 -5.36 2.13
N VAL A 186 -11.62 -5.40 2.85
CA VAL A 186 -12.07 -4.30 3.71
C VAL A 186 -11.07 -4.04 4.84
N ILE A 187 -10.59 -5.08 5.51
CA ILE A 187 -9.58 -4.95 6.58
C ILE A 187 -8.30 -4.31 6.03
N ARG A 188 -7.79 -4.81 4.90
CA ARG A 188 -6.61 -4.25 4.23
C ARG A 188 -6.81 -2.78 3.89
N MET A 189 -7.96 -2.42 3.32
CA MET A 189 -8.32 -1.03 3.01
C MET A 189 -8.31 -0.15 4.28
N LYS A 190 -8.91 -0.60 5.38
CA LYS A 190 -8.94 0.16 6.65
C LYS A 190 -7.56 0.34 7.26
N ILE A 191 -6.70 -0.67 7.18
CA ILE A 191 -5.29 -0.55 7.60
C ILE A 191 -4.59 0.51 6.75
N MET A 192 -4.77 0.47 5.42
CA MET A 192 -4.19 1.46 4.51
C MET A 192 -4.66 2.89 4.82
N GLU A 193 -5.94 3.09 5.11
CA GLU A 193 -6.49 4.40 5.53
C GLU A 193 -5.75 4.95 6.76
N VAL A 194 -5.50 4.11 7.78
CA VAL A 194 -4.76 4.51 8.99
C VAL A 194 -3.31 4.86 8.67
N PHE A 195 -2.62 4.02 7.90
CA PHE A 195 -1.22 4.25 7.53
C PHE A 195 -1.06 5.48 6.64
N ILE A 196 -1.96 5.69 5.69
CA ILE A 196 -1.97 6.89 4.86
C ILE A 196 -2.26 8.12 5.72
N GLY A 197 -3.24 8.06 6.63
CA GLY A 197 -3.51 9.17 7.56
C GLY A 197 -2.31 9.50 8.44
N ALA A 198 -1.64 8.51 9.01
CA ALA A 198 -0.41 8.70 9.78
C ALA A 198 0.73 9.24 8.93
N SER A 199 0.93 8.66 7.74
CA SER A 199 1.90 9.11 6.74
C SER A 199 1.66 10.57 6.36
N MET A 200 0.42 10.98 6.12
CA MET A 200 0.07 12.34 5.74
C MET A 200 0.34 13.34 6.86
N LYS A 201 0.19 12.95 8.13
CA LYS A 201 0.61 13.78 9.27
C LYS A 201 2.12 14.01 9.29
N THR A 202 2.90 12.99 8.93
CA THR A 202 4.36 13.11 8.81
C THR A 202 4.80 13.75 7.49
N MET A 203 3.92 13.81 6.49
CA MET A 203 4.12 14.56 5.24
C MET A 203 3.87 16.05 5.49
N SER A 204 4.41 16.61 6.58
CA SER A 204 4.58 18.06 6.61
C SER A 204 5.47 18.38 5.41
N TYR A 205 4.98 19.28 4.55
CA TYR A 205 5.67 19.66 3.33
C TYR A 205 7.04 20.24 3.65
N GLU A 206 7.10 20.80 4.86
CA GLU A 206 8.29 21.26 5.55
C GLU A 206 9.41 20.20 5.58
N MET A 207 9.18 19.00 6.11
CA MET A 207 10.33 18.08 6.26
C MET A 207 10.80 17.42 4.96
N TYR A 208 9.91 17.22 3.98
CA TYR A 208 10.19 16.25 2.91
C TYR A 208 10.21 16.83 1.49
N GLY A 209 9.71 18.05 1.24
CA GLY A 209 9.65 18.59 -0.12
C GLY A 209 8.85 17.72 -1.10
N LEU A 210 7.96 16.86 -0.56
CA LEU A 210 7.05 15.98 -1.30
C LEU A 210 5.90 16.75 -1.96
N GLY A 211 5.85 18.06 -1.76
CA GLY A 211 4.83 18.89 -2.37
C GLY A 211 4.99 18.96 -3.88
N GLU A 212 3.88 19.30 -4.52
CA GLU A 212 3.75 19.73 -5.90
C GLU A 212 5.02 20.46 -6.44
N ARG A 213 5.67 21.29 -5.61
CA ARG A 213 6.99 21.94 -5.84
C ARG A 213 7.98 21.24 -6.77
N THR A 214 8.19 19.93 -6.64
CA THR A 214 9.17 19.18 -7.45
C THR A 214 8.55 18.42 -8.62
N THR A 215 7.23 18.20 -8.61
CA THR A 215 6.49 17.52 -9.70
C THR A 215 5.83 18.48 -10.68
N LEU A 216 5.61 19.75 -10.31
CA LEU A 216 4.89 20.70 -11.17
C LEU A 216 5.63 21.06 -12.44
N PHE A 217 6.95 21.09 -12.37
CA PHE A 217 7.81 21.60 -13.45
C PHE A 217 8.75 20.53 -14.02
N SER A 218 8.79 19.34 -13.40
CA SER A 218 9.64 18.24 -13.86
C SER A 218 8.85 17.28 -14.73
N SER A 219 9.45 16.85 -15.84
CA SER A 219 8.95 15.73 -16.65
C SER A 219 9.09 14.38 -15.95
N SER A 220 9.93 14.29 -14.91
CA SER A 220 10.19 13.07 -14.15
C SER A 220 9.82 13.22 -12.67
N ALA A 221 9.44 12.10 -12.04
CA ALA A 221 9.19 12.08 -10.62
C ALA A 221 10.50 12.31 -9.84
N PRO A 222 10.53 13.20 -8.85
CA PRO A 222 11.72 13.43 -8.04
C PRO A 222 12.05 12.18 -7.20
N PRO A 223 13.32 11.88 -6.91
CA PRO A 223 13.70 10.63 -6.24
C PRO A 223 13.03 10.41 -4.87
N ARG A 224 12.72 11.49 -4.14
CA ARG A 224 11.96 11.42 -2.88
C ARG A 224 10.52 10.96 -3.07
N LEU A 225 9.86 11.45 -4.12
CA LEU A 225 8.52 10.98 -4.48
C LEU A 225 8.55 9.51 -4.86
N ILE A 226 9.51 9.12 -5.73
CA ILE A 226 9.72 7.73 -6.13
C ILE A 226 9.88 6.87 -4.89
N HIS A 227 10.83 7.21 -4.02
CA HIS A 227 11.05 6.45 -2.79
C HIS A 227 9.76 6.31 -1.95
N ARG A 228 9.02 7.41 -1.72
CA ARG A 228 7.79 7.39 -0.90
C ARG A 228 6.70 6.52 -1.50
N VAL A 229 6.44 6.67 -2.79
CA VAL A 229 5.42 5.89 -3.52
C VAL A 229 5.79 4.42 -3.50
N HIS A 230 7.05 4.06 -3.73
CA HIS A 230 7.48 2.67 -3.63
C HIS A 230 7.28 2.12 -2.22
N THR A 231 7.63 2.88 -1.19
CA THR A 231 7.42 2.44 0.21
C THR A 231 5.93 2.21 0.48
N MET A 232 5.04 3.12 0.07
CA MET A 232 3.58 2.93 0.21
C MET A 232 3.10 1.69 -0.53
N VAL A 233 3.40 1.60 -1.82
CA VAL A 233 2.90 0.51 -2.68
C VAL A 233 3.44 -0.83 -2.20
N HIS A 234 4.75 -0.96 -1.96
CA HIS A 234 5.36 -2.20 -1.51
C HIS A 234 4.78 -2.67 -0.17
N THR A 235 4.55 -1.75 0.77
CA THR A 235 3.92 -2.09 2.05
C THR A 235 2.48 -2.57 1.86
N PHE A 236 1.70 -1.90 1.00
CA PHE A 236 0.27 -2.19 0.85
C PHE A 236 -0.06 -3.35 -0.08
N THR A 237 0.84 -3.73 -0.99
CA THR A 237 0.69 -4.92 -1.85
C THR A 237 1.29 -6.18 -1.23
N GLY A 238 2.05 -6.03 -0.15
CA GLY A 238 2.66 -7.13 0.59
C GLY A 238 1.71 -7.83 1.58
N PRO A 239 2.27 -8.69 2.46
CA PRO A 239 1.50 -9.43 3.46
C PRO A 239 0.92 -8.58 4.62
N LEU A 240 1.07 -7.24 4.58
CA LEU A 240 0.77 -6.32 5.69
C LEU A 240 1.39 -6.77 7.02
N ILE A 241 2.63 -7.27 6.96
CA ILE A 241 3.42 -7.65 8.14
C ILE A 241 4.33 -6.48 8.46
N PHE A 242 4.17 -5.90 9.66
CA PHE A 242 5.00 -4.79 10.11
C PHE A 242 5.86 -5.25 11.29
N SER A 243 7.18 -5.19 11.17
CA SER A 243 8.14 -5.37 12.27
C SER A 243 8.32 -4.07 13.08
N GLU A 244 8.74 -4.15 14.34
CA GLU A 244 9.27 -2.98 15.08
C GLU A 244 10.49 -2.35 14.38
N ASP A 245 11.27 -3.15 13.65
CA ASP A 245 12.39 -2.69 12.81
C ASP A 245 11.94 -2.14 11.46
N THR A 246 10.63 -2.15 11.15
CA THR A 246 10.17 -1.54 9.90
C THR A 246 10.48 -0.06 9.99
N PRO A 247 11.26 0.49 9.06
CA PRO A 247 11.56 1.92 9.04
C PRO A 247 10.25 2.67 9.12
N ARG A 248 10.16 3.73 9.95
CA ARG A 248 8.98 4.59 9.89
C ARG A 248 8.87 5.08 8.45
N PHE A 249 7.63 5.23 7.98
CA PHE A 249 7.38 5.70 6.62
C PHE A 249 8.16 7.00 6.37
N GLY A 250 9.23 6.90 5.57
CA GLY A 250 10.07 8.05 5.18
C GLY A 250 11.45 8.15 5.82
N ASP A 251 11.82 7.27 6.76
CA ASP A 251 13.11 7.40 7.48
C ASP A 251 14.32 6.96 6.64
N LEU A 252 14.15 6.00 5.73
CA LEU A 252 15.23 5.45 4.91
C LEU A 252 15.13 5.90 3.46
N TYR A 253 15.48 7.15 3.20
CA TYR A 253 15.52 7.68 1.84
C TYR A 253 16.64 7.02 1.01
N ILE A 254 16.23 6.25 -0.01
CA ILE A 254 17.13 5.66 -1.01
C ILE A 254 17.19 6.61 -2.21
N THR A 255 18.33 7.29 -2.39
CA THR A 255 18.53 8.34 -3.40
C THR A 255 18.43 7.86 -4.85
N ASN A 256 18.65 6.58 -5.10
CA ASN A 256 18.81 6.03 -6.46
C ASN A 256 17.74 5.00 -6.82
N ARG A 257 16.55 5.10 -6.22
CA ARG A 257 15.46 4.20 -6.58
C ARG A 257 14.93 4.54 -7.98
N PRO A 258 14.88 3.58 -8.92
CA PRO A 258 14.35 3.84 -10.25
C PRO A 258 12.84 4.10 -10.17
N ALA A 259 12.32 4.94 -11.07
CA ALA A 259 10.88 5.17 -11.18
C ALA A 259 10.10 3.91 -11.56
N PHE A 260 10.76 2.91 -12.18
CA PHE A 260 10.17 1.62 -12.52
C PHE A 260 10.85 0.49 -11.77
N GLU A 261 10.08 -0.38 -11.13
CA GLU A 261 10.58 -1.54 -10.38
C GLU A 261 9.55 -2.68 -10.37
N TRP A 262 10.03 -3.93 -10.39
CA TRP A 262 9.20 -5.10 -10.09
C TRP A 262 9.10 -5.29 -8.58
N ILE A 263 7.88 -5.23 -8.05
CA ILE A 263 7.59 -5.41 -6.61
C ILE A 263 7.53 -6.89 -6.26
N GLU A 264 6.79 -7.66 -7.06
CA GLU A 264 6.72 -9.11 -6.94
C GLU A 264 7.10 -9.67 -8.30
N HIS A 265 8.16 -10.46 -8.32
CA HIS A 265 8.76 -10.98 -9.55
C HIS A 265 7.68 -11.59 -10.44
N TRP A 266 7.56 -11.06 -11.66
CA TRP A 266 6.63 -11.52 -12.69
C TRP A 266 5.13 -11.38 -12.40
N LYS A 267 4.74 -10.71 -11.32
CA LYS A 267 3.32 -10.55 -10.94
C LYS A 267 2.91 -9.10 -10.82
N LEU A 268 3.81 -8.25 -10.33
CA LEU A 268 3.50 -6.87 -10.02
C LEU A 268 4.70 -5.95 -10.29
N CYS A 269 4.50 -4.95 -11.15
CA CYS A 269 5.45 -3.85 -11.33
C CYS A 269 4.84 -2.50 -10.92
N LEU A 270 5.71 -1.52 -10.68
CA LEU A 270 5.37 -0.15 -10.33
C LEU A 270 6.09 0.80 -11.28
N LEU A 271 5.38 1.83 -11.76
CA LEU A 271 5.90 3.00 -12.44
C LEU A 271 5.46 4.26 -11.70
N VAL A 272 6.41 5.08 -11.27
CA VAL A 272 6.13 6.37 -10.61
C VAL A 272 6.23 7.53 -11.59
N VAL A 273 5.18 8.34 -11.67
CA VAL A 273 5.09 9.52 -12.55
C VAL A 273 4.72 10.77 -11.74
N PRO A 274 5.12 11.98 -12.17
CA PRO A 274 4.87 13.20 -11.39
C PRO A 274 3.39 13.58 -11.34
N ARG A 275 2.65 13.39 -12.44
CA ARG A 275 1.25 13.79 -12.60
C ARG A 275 0.45 12.76 -13.40
N LEU A 276 -0.50 12.11 -12.75
CA LEU A 276 -1.37 11.11 -13.38
C LEU A 276 -2.81 11.63 -13.57
N ASP A 277 -3.14 12.76 -12.95
CA ASP A 277 -4.45 13.43 -12.99
C ASP A 277 -4.82 13.99 -14.38
N THR A 278 -3.82 14.25 -15.22
CA THR A 278 -4.07 14.83 -16.54
C THR A 278 -4.41 13.80 -17.61
N GLU A 279 -5.39 14.13 -18.46
CA GLU A 279 -6.00 13.23 -19.45
C GLU A 279 -4.98 12.49 -20.34
N ASN A 280 -3.95 13.18 -20.83
CA ASN A 280 -2.95 12.60 -21.71
C ASN A 280 -1.79 11.88 -20.99
N ASN A 281 -1.60 12.13 -19.69
CA ASN A 281 -0.47 11.58 -18.96
C ASN A 281 -0.66 10.10 -18.64
N LEU A 282 -1.90 9.66 -18.36
CA LEU A 282 -2.18 8.24 -18.12
C LEU A 282 -1.87 7.38 -19.36
N PRO A 283 -2.37 7.71 -20.58
CA PRO A 283 -1.95 7.03 -21.81
C PRO A 283 -0.43 6.95 -21.99
N ALA A 284 0.27 8.07 -21.77
CA ALA A 284 1.73 8.12 -21.88
C ALA A 284 2.42 7.19 -20.88
N ALA A 285 1.97 7.19 -19.63
CA ALA A 285 2.51 6.34 -18.58
C ALA A 285 2.22 4.85 -18.81
N VAL A 286 1.06 4.51 -19.40
CA VAL A 286 0.77 3.12 -19.82
C VAL A 286 1.76 2.67 -20.88
N VAL A 287 2.02 3.50 -21.90
CA VAL A 287 3.01 3.17 -22.93
C VAL A 287 4.40 3.01 -22.33
N GLU A 288 4.81 3.91 -21.43
CA GLU A 288 6.10 3.81 -20.75
C GLU A 288 6.20 2.53 -19.91
N LEU A 289 5.16 2.17 -19.16
CA LEU A 289 5.12 0.94 -18.36
C LEU A 289 5.30 -0.29 -19.24
N VAL A 290 4.63 -0.34 -20.38
CA VAL A 290 4.72 -1.45 -21.35
C VAL A 290 6.10 -1.53 -21.96
N GLN A 291 6.66 -0.40 -22.39
CA GLN A 291 8.01 -0.33 -22.96
C GLN A 291 9.06 -0.83 -21.96
N LYS A 292 8.98 -0.41 -20.69
CA LYS A 292 9.89 -0.87 -19.63
C LYS A 292 9.66 -2.35 -19.26
N SER A 293 8.45 -2.86 -19.48
CA SER A 293 8.11 -4.27 -19.25
C SER A 293 8.39 -5.18 -20.45
N LYS A 294 8.70 -4.62 -21.64
CA LYS A 294 8.79 -5.37 -22.91
C LYS A 294 9.75 -6.55 -22.85
N PHE A 295 10.93 -6.37 -22.24
CA PHE A 295 11.91 -7.46 -22.07
C PHE A 295 11.32 -8.65 -21.30
N TYR A 296 10.57 -8.38 -20.23
CA TYR A 296 9.94 -9.42 -19.41
C TYR A 296 8.72 -10.02 -20.10
N ILE A 297 7.95 -9.22 -20.83
CA ILE A 297 6.82 -9.69 -21.66
C ILE A 297 7.32 -10.73 -22.67
N THR A 298 8.46 -10.48 -23.33
CA THR A 298 9.05 -11.43 -24.27
C THR A 298 9.44 -12.75 -23.59
N GLN A 299 10.14 -12.69 -22.45
CA GLN A 299 10.50 -13.89 -21.69
C GLN A 299 9.27 -14.68 -21.23
N MET A 300 8.25 -13.98 -20.73
CA MET A 300 7.00 -14.60 -20.31
C MET A 300 6.26 -15.24 -21.48
N ALA A 301 6.26 -14.62 -22.66
CA ALA A 301 5.61 -15.20 -23.84
C ALA A 301 6.23 -16.56 -24.22
N GLU A 302 7.55 -16.70 -24.09
CA GLU A 302 8.25 -17.97 -24.30
C GLU A 302 7.83 -19.03 -23.26
N GLU A 303 7.71 -18.67 -21.99
CA GLU A 303 7.21 -19.57 -20.93
C GLU A 303 5.71 -19.90 -21.09
N SER A 304 4.90 -18.96 -21.57
CA SER A 304 3.47 -19.16 -21.84
C SER A 304 3.27 -20.20 -22.94
N ALA A 305 4.08 -20.13 -24.00
CA ALA A 305 4.08 -21.11 -25.09
C ALA A 305 4.38 -22.54 -24.58
N ALA A 306 5.17 -22.67 -23.51
CA ALA A 306 5.45 -23.97 -22.89
C ALA A 306 4.32 -24.50 -22.00
N THR A 307 3.51 -23.62 -21.40
CA THR A 307 2.51 -24.00 -20.38
C THR A 307 1.08 -24.01 -20.88
N SER A 308 0.81 -23.52 -22.10
CA SER A 308 -0.52 -23.39 -22.69
C SER A 308 -1.52 -22.61 -21.82
N ARG A 309 -1.01 -21.70 -20.96
CA ARG A 309 -1.82 -20.87 -20.06
C ARG A 309 -1.52 -19.40 -20.33
N PRO A 310 -2.56 -18.54 -20.35
CA PRO A 310 -2.34 -17.11 -20.44
C PRO A 310 -1.58 -16.64 -19.20
N ILE A 311 -0.59 -15.79 -19.42
CA ILE A 311 0.16 -15.16 -18.33
C ILE A 311 -0.45 -13.79 -18.08
N VAL A 312 -0.82 -13.54 -16.83
CA VAL A 312 -1.37 -12.26 -16.39
C VAL A 312 -0.47 -11.68 -15.32
N PHE A 313 -0.06 -10.43 -15.52
CA PHE A 313 0.61 -9.64 -14.50
C PHE A 313 0.00 -8.23 -14.43
N PHE A 314 0.26 -7.56 -13.32
CA PHE A 314 -0.30 -6.25 -13.03
C PHE A 314 0.81 -5.18 -12.97
N GLY A 315 0.47 -3.99 -13.43
CA GLY A 315 1.27 -2.78 -13.27
C GLY A 315 0.51 -1.77 -12.42
N ILE A 316 1.24 -1.06 -11.55
CA ILE A 316 0.73 0.11 -10.83
C ILE A 316 1.42 1.32 -11.43
N ILE A 317 0.65 2.25 -11.97
CA ILE A 317 1.15 3.58 -12.33
C ILE A 317 0.72 4.50 -11.21
N SER A 318 1.66 5.15 -10.55
CA SER A 318 1.37 5.97 -9.37
C SER A 318 2.00 7.34 -9.50
N SER A 319 1.19 8.37 -9.29
CA SER A 319 1.66 9.67 -8.81
C SER A 319 1.54 9.72 -7.29
N LEU A 320 1.78 10.87 -6.67
CA LEU A 320 1.53 11.01 -5.24
C LEU A 320 0.03 10.91 -4.91
N TYR A 321 -0.82 11.59 -5.69
CA TYR A 321 -2.25 11.74 -5.38
C TYR A 321 -3.16 10.79 -6.13
N HIS A 322 -2.70 10.16 -7.21
CA HIS A 322 -3.49 9.30 -8.06
C HIS A 322 -2.74 8.03 -8.41
N ILE A 323 -3.46 6.92 -8.55
CA ILE A 323 -2.95 5.64 -9.04
C ILE A 323 -3.81 5.13 -10.21
N SER A 324 -3.23 4.31 -11.07
CA SER A 324 -3.95 3.50 -12.04
C SER A 324 -3.39 2.08 -12.00
N ILE A 325 -4.30 1.11 -11.96
CA ILE A 325 -3.98 -0.31 -12.06
C ILE A 325 -4.10 -0.72 -13.52
N VAL A 326 -3.05 -1.37 -14.03
CA VAL A 326 -2.93 -1.90 -15.39
C VAL A 326 -2.86 -3.42 -15.29
N ARG A 327 -3.65 -4.14 -16.08
CA ARG A 327 -3.59 -5.59 -16.27
C ARG A 327 -3.05 -5.86 -17.66
N ILE A 328 -1.99 -6.65 -17.73
CA ILE A 328 -1.36 -7.08 -18.97
C ILE A 328 -1.55 -8.59 -19.08
N GLU A 329 -2.23 -9.01 -20.13
CA GLU A 329 -2.51 -10.42 -20.42
C GLU A 329 -1.79 -10.84 -21.70
N ILE A 330 -0.92 -11.84 -21.57
CA ILE A 330 -0.26 -12.49 -22.68
C ILE A 330 -1.08 -13.75 -23.01
N PRO A 331 -1.84 -13.76 -24.12
CA PRO A 331 -2.65 -14.91 -24.49
C PRO A 331 -1.75 -16.12 -24.74
N SER A 332 -2.22 -17.29 -24.34
CA SER A 332 -1.59 -18.55 -24.71
C SER A 332 -1.57 -18.67 -26.24
N VAL A 333 -0.40 -18.91 -26.82
CA VAL A 333 -0.26 -19.24 -28.25
C VAL A 333 -0.82 -20.64 -28.46
N ALA A 334 -2.15 -20.75 -28.47
CA ALA A 334 -2.81 -22.00 -28.81
C ALA A 334 -2.60 -22.25 -30.30
N GLN A 335 -1.60 -23.07 -30.64
CA GLN A 335 -1.41 -23.91 -31.82
C GLN A 335 -2.17 -23.55 -33.13
N ASN A 336 -2.26 -22.28 -33.50
CA ASN A 336 -2.82 -21.88 -34.81
C ASN A 336 -1.84 -22.14 -35.97
N GLU A 337 -0.73 -22.86 -35.73
CA GLU A 337 0.32 -23.17 -36.71
C GLU A 337 0.13 -24.53 -37.43
N SER A 338 -1.09 -25.08 -37.51
CA SER A 338 -1.32 -26.29 -38.31
C SER A 338 -1.39 -26.03 -39.83
N ASP A 339 -1.17 -24.80 -40.32
CA ASP A 339 -1.13 -24.50 -41.76
C ASP A 339 0.32 -24.29 -42.23
N GLY A 340 0.94 -25.38 -42.71
CA GLY A 340 2.37 -25.53 -43.00
C GLY A 340 2.89 -24.77 -44.23
N GLY A 341 3.08 -23.46 -44.10
CA GLY A 341 3.83 -22.63 -45.06
C GLY A 341 5.30 -22.47 -44.67
N LEU A 342 6.22 -22.85 -45.57
CA LEU A 342 7.67 -22.98 -45.32
C LEU A 342 8.47 -21.65 -45.18
N ASP A 343 7.81 -20.49 -45.21
CA ASP A 343 8.49 -19.19 -45.18
C ASP A 343 8.43 -18.56 -43.78
N LYS A 344 9.41 -18.90 -42.94
CA LYS A 344 9.58 -18.34 -41.59
C LYS A 344 9.98 -16.86 -41.67
N LEU A 345 9.00 -15.95 -41.72
CA LEU A 345 9.23 -14.56 -41.33
C LEU A 345 9.74 -14.50 -39.88
N PRO A 346 10.52 -13.46 -39.51
CA PRO A 346 10.94 -13.25 -38.13
C PRO A 346 9.72 -13.25 -37.20
N PRO A 347 9.85 -13.78 -35.96
CA PRO A 347 8.73 -13.88 -35.04
C PRO A 347 8.11 -12.49 -34.85
N SER A 348 6.84 -12.37 -35.24
CA SER A 348 6.04 -11.18 -35.00
C SER A 348 6.08 -10.85 -33.50
N GLU A 349 6.13 -9.56 -33.14
CA GLU A 349 6.13 -9.16 -31.72
C GLU A 349 4.99 -9.86 -30.95
N PRO A 350 5.24 -10.32 -29.71
CA PRO A 350 4.23 -11.03 -28.93
C PRO A 350 2.99 -10.15 -28.76
N LYS A 351 1.83 -10.68 -29.16
CA LYS A 351 0.54 -10.01 -28.93
C LYS A 351 0.24 -10.05 -27.44
N PHE A 352 -0.17 -8.93 -26.85
CA PHE A 352 -0.65 -8.85 -25.48
C PHE A 352 -1.89 -7.95 -25.45
N HIS A 353 -2.72 -8.15 -24.43
CA HIS A 353 -3.90 -7.33 -24.18
C HIS A 353 -3.68 -6.46 -22.95
N ILE A 354 -4.04 -5.20 -23.05
CA ILE A 354 -3.93 -4.24 -21.96
C ILE A 354 -5.33 -3.78 -21.57
N SER A 355 -5.57 -3.75 -20.27
CA SER A 355 -6.72 -3.08 -19.67
C SER A 355 -6.23 -2.28 -18.46
N HIS A 356 -6.86 -1.16 -18.16
CA HIS A 356 -6.49 -0.36 -17.00
C HIS A 356 -7.67 0.43 -16.46
N THR A 357 -7.56 0.84 -15.20
CA THR A 357 -8.48 1.78 -14.53
C THR A 357 -8.16 3.22 -14.93
N PRO A 358 -9.09 4.19 -14.76
CA PRO A 358 -8.75 5.61 -14.84
C PRO A 358 -7.73 6.00 -13.75
N ALA A 359 -7.28 7.26 -13.75
CA ALA A 359 -6.46 7.80 -12.67
C ALA A 359 -7.32 7.96 -11.41
N LEU A 360 -7.30 6.96 -10.53
CA LEU A 360 -8.06 6.92 -9.30
C LEU A 360 -7.39 7.79 -8.24
N GLN A 361 -8.15 8.64 -7.56
CA GLN A 361 -7.64 9.37 -6.41
C GLN A 361 -7.11 8.37 -5.37
N PHE A 362 -5.84 8.48 -5.01
CA PHE A 362 -5.14 7.65 -4.04
C PHE A 362 -5.06 8.35 -2.68
N LEU A 363 -4.31 9.45 -2.57
CA LEU A 363 -4.27 10.19 -1.31
C LEU A 363 -5.53 11.07 -1.17
N PRO A 364 -6.17 11.10 0.01
CA PRO A 364 -7.29 11.98 0.24
C PRO A 364 -6.83 13.44 0.14
N PHE A 365 -7.63 14.30 -0.48
CA PHE A 365 -7.40 15.73 -0.44
C PHE A 365 -7.60 16.23 1.00
N ARG A 366 -6.81 17.24 1.40
CA ARG A 366 -7.01 17.91 2.68
C ARG A 366 -8.46 18.39 2.77
N GLY A 367 -9.05 18.18 3.95
CA GLY A 367 -10.44 18.57 4.22
C GLY A 367 -11.50 17.50 3.96
N LYS A 368 -11.22 16.43 3.19
CA LYS A 368 -12.19 15.32 3.05
C LYS A 368 -12.46 14.65 4.40
N LYS A 369 -13.74 14.41 4.71
CA LYS A 369 -14.17 13.76 5.96
C LYS A 369 -13.85 12.26 5.98
N THR A 370 -13.77 11.65 4.80
CA THR A 370 -13.51 10.22 4.66
C THR A 370 -12.06 9.98 4.24
N PRO A 371 -11.30 9.13 4.96
CA PRO A 371 -9.94 8.75 4.56
C PRO A 371 -9.93 7.82 3.34
N SER A 372 -11.06 7.18 3.05
CA SER A 372 -11.22 6.25 1.93
C SER A 372 -11.23 6.99 0.58
N THR A 373 -10.53 6.41 -0.39
CA THR A 373 -10.46 6.89 -1.77
C THR A 373 -10.53 5.69 -2.74
N PRO A 374 -10.99 5.89 -3.99
CA PRO A 374 -11.02 4.82 -4.98
C PRO A 374 -9.66 4.16 -5.25
N GLY A 375 -8.57 4.91 -5.11
CA GLY A 375 -7.21 4.39 -5.25
C GLY A 375 -6.79 3.54 -4.05
N ILE A 376 -7.17 3.91 -2.82
CA ILE A 376 -6.92 3.05 -1.64
C ILE A 376 -7.67 1.74 -1.77
N GLU A 377 -8.94 1.79 -2.19
CA GLU A 377 -9.73 0.60 -2.48
C GLU A 377 -9.05 -0.26 -3.56
N ALA A 378 -8.69 0.34 -4.69
CA ALA A 378 -8.12 -0.41 -5.80
C ALA A 378 -6.79 -1.10 -5.45
N LEU A 379 -5.92 -0.39 -4.72
CA LEU A 379 -4.65 -0.94 -4.26
C LEU A 379 -4.84 -2.00 -3.17
N ALA A 380 -5.86 -1.86 -2.31
CA ALA A 380 -6.20 -2.90 -1.33
C ALA A 380 -6.65 -4.20 -2.03
N ARG A 381 -7.56 -4.11 -3.01
CA ARG A 381 -8.05 -5.30 -3.73
C ARG A 381 -6.94 -5.96 -4.53
N LEU A 382 -6.14 -5.18 -5.26
CA LEU A 382 -4.96 -5.70 -5.97
C LEU A 382 -3.97 -6.35 -4.99
N GLY A 383 -3.64 -5.68 -3.90
CA GLY A 383 -2.72 -6.19 -2.89
C GLY A 383 -3.18 -7.52 -2.30
N GLN A 384 -4.48 -7.69 -2.09
CA GLN A 384 -5.04 -8.96 -1.64
C GLN A 384 -4.89 -10.07 -2.69
N VAL A 385 -5.22 -9.79 -3.96
CA VAL A 385 -5.06 -10.75 -5.07
C VAL A 385 -3.60 -11.17 -5.25
N ILE A 386 -2.67 -10.21 -5.22
CA ILE A 386 -1.23 -10.48 -5.34
C ILE A 386 -0.74 -11.29 -4.15
N PHE A 387 -1.16 -10.93 -2.93
CA PHE A 387 -0.76 -11.64 -1.72
C PHE A 387 -1.24 -13.08 -1.74
N GLU A 388 -2.52 -13.35 -2.00
CA GLU A 388 -3.10 -14.71 -2.08
C GLU A 388 -2.41 -15.59 -3.13
N ARG A 389 -1.92 -14.99 -4.22
CA ARG A 389 -1.17 -15.68 -5.27
C ARG A 389 0.33 -15.78 -4.98
N SER A 390 0.84 -15.14 -3.94
CA SER A 390 2.27 -15.09 -3.63
C SER A 390 2.71 -16.33 -2.85
N ARG A 391 3.96 -16.76 -3.03
CA ARG A 391 4.56 -17.81 -2.17
C ARG A 391 4.68 -17.37 -0.71
N LYS A 392 4.67 -16.05 -0.46
CA LYS A 392 4.67 -15.47 0.89
C LYS A 392 3.41 -15.85 1.65
N TYR A 393 2.26 -15.97 0.98
CA TYR A 393 1.02 -16.44 1.61
C TYR A 393 1.17 -17.87 2.14
N ASP A 394 1.70 -18.78 1.32
CA ASP A 394 2.01 -20.15 1.76
C ASP A 394 2.99 -20.15 2.94
N LEU A 395 4.03 -19.31 2.90
CA LEU A 395 5.00 -19.22 3.99
C LEU A 395 4.37 -18.70 5.29
N VAL A 396 3.54 -17.67 5.21
CA VAL A 396 2.84 -17.09 6.37
C VAL A 396 1.86 -18.10 6.97
N LEU A 397 1.14 -18.88 6.15
CA LEU A 397 0.20 -19.87 6.65
C LEU A 397 0.87 -21.14 7.20
N ARG A 398 1.98 -21.58 6.60
CA ARG A 398 2.58 -22.90 6.90
C ARG A 398 3.67 -22.86 7.96
N ASN A 399 4.21 -21.68 8.28
CA ASN A 399 5.43 -21.59 9.06
C ASN A 399 5.16 -21.14 10.51
N GLU A 400 4.94 -22.10 11.42
CA GLU A 400 4.95 -21.84 12.87
C GLU A 400 6.24 -21.13 13.34
N GLN A 401 7.36 -21.38 12.67
CA GLN A 401 8.64 -20.74 12.97
C GLN A 401 8.66 -19.27 12.55
N PHE A 402 7.92 -18.88 11.50
CA PHE A 402 7.75 -17.47 11.14
C PHE A 402 7.08 -16.69 12.28
N HIS A 403 6.21 -17.34 13.06
CA HIS A 403 5.62 -16.79 14.26
C HIS A 403 6.52 -16.88 15.52
N LYS A 404 7.50 -17.80 15.54
CA LYS A 404 8.43 -17.99 16.68
C LYS A 404 9.71 -17.15 16.58
N SER A 405 10.20 -16.89 15.36
CA SER A 405 11.47 -16.19 15.09
C SER A 405 11.33 -14.98 14.15
N GLY A 406 10.11 -14.71 13.64
CA GLY A 406 9.85 -13.43 13.02
C GLY A 406 10.10 -12.31 14.04
N PRO A 407 10.67 -11.16 13.64
CA PRO A 407 10.76 -10.02 14.54
C PRO A 407 9.36 -9.78 15.09
N SER A 408 9.25 -9.65 16.42
CA SER A 408 8.01 -9.46 17.18
C SER A 408 6.96 -8.79 16.30
N LEU A 409 5.95 -9.55 15.88
CA LEU A 409 4.95 -9.12 14.91
C LEU A 409 4.25 -7.88 15.46
N MET A 410 4.74 -6.72 15.03
CA MET A 410 4.14 -5.41 15.07
C MET A 410 4.15 -4.64 16.38
N GLY A 411 4.10 -3.31 16.21
CA GLY A 411 3.55 -2.39 17.19
C GLY A 411 2.09 -2.65 17.59
N ILE A 412 1.40 -3.66 17.03
CA ILE A 412 0.19 -4.25 17.61
C ILE A 412 0.53 -4.99 18.92
N GLY A 413 1.69 -5.64 19.02
CA GLY A 413 2.20 -6.13 20.30
C GLY A 413 2.63 -5.02 21.25
N SER A 414 2.98 -3.84 20.73
CA SER A 414 3.28 -2.66 21.53
C SER A 414 2.06 -1.77 21.83
N LEU A 415 0.91 -2.01 21.16
CA LEU A 415 -0.35 -1.35 21.49
C LEU A 415 -0.63 -1.53 22.98
N PRO A 416 -1.16 -0.49 23.64
CA PRO A 416 -1.75 -0.64 24.96
C PRO A 416 -2.74 -1.81 24.94
N THR A 417 -2.73 -2.61 26.01
CA THR A 417 -3.55 -3.82 26.14
C THR A 417 -5.04 -3.53 25.86
N GLU A 418 -5.49 -2.32 26.19
CA GLU A 418 -6.86 -1.83 25.96
C GLU A 418 -7.22 -1.79 24.47
N LEU A 419 -6.29 -1.38 23.60
CA LEU A 419 -6.51 -1.38 22.16
C LEU A 419 -6.48 -2.81 21.60
N CYS A 420 -5.64 -3.69 22.12
CA CYS A 420 -5.64 -5.10 21.72
C CYS A 420 -6.96 -5.82 22.10
N ILE A 421 -7.51 -5.54 23.27
CA ILE A 421 -8.82 -6.07 23.71
C ILE A 421 -9.92 -5.52 22.80
N ARG A 422 -9.96 -4.20 22.57
CA ARG A 422 -10.90 -3.58 21.62
C ARG A 422 -10.80 -4.23 20.25
N ILE A 423 -9.60 -4.44 19.72
CA ILE A 423 -9.41 -5.10 18.43
C ILE A 423 -9.96 -6.53 18.47
N ALA A 424 -9.65 -7.30 19.52
CA ALA A 424 -10.17 -8.66 19.68
C ALA A 424 -11.71 -8.71 19.70
N GLU A 425 -12.38 -7.75 20.34
CA GLU A 425 -13.86 -7.65 20.38
C GLU A 425 -14.48 -7.50 18.98
N TYR A 426 -13.77 -6.91 18.02
CA TYR A 426 -14.25 -6.74 16.64
C TYR A 426 -13.78 -7.85 15.68
N ILE A 427 -12.94 -8.79 16.15
CA ILE A 427 -12.41 -9.88 15.31
C ILE A 427 -13.32 -11.10 15.44
N PRO A 428 -13.79 -11.68 14.31
CA PRO A 428 -14.58 -12.90 14.35
C PRO A 428 -13.80 -14.06 15.01
N PRO A 429 -14.47 -14.99 15.71
CA PRO A 429 -13.79 -16.08 16.43
C PRO A 429 -12.86 -16.96 15.59
N SER A 430 -13.11 -17.06 14.28
CA SER A 430 -12.25 -17.78 13.32
C SER A 430 -10.89 -17.10 13.12
N TYR A 431 -10.81 -15.78 13.30
CA TYR A 431 -9.58 -14.99 13.12
C TYR A 431 -8.89 -14.64 14.44
N LEU A 432 -9.56 -14.83 15.59
CA LEU A 432 -8.96 -14.59 16.92
C LEU A 432 -7.71 -15.43 17.18
N GLN A 433 -7.61 -16.62 16.58
CA GLN A 433 -6.43 -17.47 16.74
C GLN A 433 -5.23 -16.93 15.98
N ALA A 434 -5.43 -16.40 14.77
CA ALA A 434 -4.39 -15.69 14.03
C ALA A 434 -4.03 -14.35 14.69
N PHE A 435 -4.99 -13.67 15.34
CA PHE A 435 -4.72 -12.49 16.14
C PHE A 435 -3.87 -12.83 17.38
N ALA A 436 -4.18 -13.95 18.05
CA ALA A 436 -3.44 -14.43 19.21
C ALA A 436 -1.96 -14.73 18.90
N THR A 437 -1.63 -15.11 17.66
CA THR A 437 -0.24 -15.40 17.25
C THR A 437 0.58 -14.15 16.94
N LEU A 438 -0.01 -12.95 16.99
CA LEU A 438 0.71 -11.70 16.70
C LEU A 438 1.60 -11.24 17.86
N SER A 439 1.16 -11.39 19.12
CA SER A 439 1.96 -11.01 20.29
C SER A 439 1.40 -11.61 21.59
N PRO A 440 2.15 -11.61 22.69
CA PRO A 440 1.62 -12.01 24.00
C PRO A 440 0.42 -11.18 24.45
N ARG A 441 0.38 -9.88 24.15
CA ARG A 441 -0.76 -9.01 24.50
C ARG A 441 -2.00 -9.35 23.66
N CYS A 442 -1.81 -9.66 22.38
CA CYS A 442 -2.89 -10.11 21.50
C CYS A 442 -3.40 -11.50 21.88
N ALA A 443 -2.50 -12.39 22.31
CA ALA A 443 -2.89 -13.70 22.86
C ALA A 443 -3.77 -13.53 24.09
N ASN A 444 -3.40 -12.65 25.03
CA ASN A 444 -4.20 -12.36 26.22
C ASN A 444 -5.55 -11.72 25.87
N ALA A 445 -5.58 -10.77 24.94
CA ALA A 445 -6.80 -10.14 24.46
C ALA A 445 -7.74 -11.13 23.75
N ALA A 446 -7.20 -11.97 22.87
CA ALA A 446 -7.93 -13.04 22.21
C ALA A 446 -8.46 -14.07 23.21
N HIS A 447 -7.67 -14.39 24.24
CA HIS A 447 -8.07 -15.30 25.30
C HIS A 447 -9.27 -14.76 26.09
N ALA A 448 -9.28 -13.46 26.42
CA ALA A 448 -10.41 -12.81 27.08
C ALA A 448 -11.70 -12.91 26.25
N GLU A 449 -11.61 -12.71 24.93
CA GLU A 449 -12.76 -12.86 24.04
C GLU A 449 -13.15 -14.33 23.82
N PHE A 450 -12.20 -15.26 23.75
CA PHE A 450 -12.50 -16.68 23.74
C PHE A 450 -13.27 -17.10 25.00
N GLN A 451 -12.92 -16.57 26.18
CA GLN A 451 -13.66 -16.85 27.41
C GLN A 451 -15.08 -16.27 27.39
N ARG A 452 -15.28 -15.09 26.80
CA ARG A 452 -16.61 -14.46 26.64
C ARG A 452 -17.53 -15.24 25.70
N VAL A 453 -17.00 -15.71 24.57
CA VAL A 453 -17.78 -16.49 23.59
C VAL A 453 -18.04 -17.92 24.10
N SER A 454 -17.20 -18.43 25.00
CA SER A 454 -17.28 -19.80 25.52
C SER A 454 -18.20 -19.96 26.73
N PHE A 455 -19.32 -19.25 26.85
CA PHE A 455 -20.36 -19.63 27.83
C PHE A 455 -21.77 -19.20 27.40
N GLU A 456 -22.50 -20.13 26.79
CA GLU A 456 -23.94 -20.35 27.04
C GLU A 456 -24.36 -21.75 26.54
N ALA A 457 -23.64 -22.79 26.96
CA ALA A 457 -24.17 -24.14 26.91
C ALA A 457 -24.93 -24.38 28.22
N LEU A 458 -26.24 -24.11 28.22
CA LEU A 458 -27.15 -24.51 29.28
C LEU A 458 -26.94 -26.01 29.57
N SER A 459 -26.45 -26.31 30.76
CA SER A 459 -26.35 -27.67 31.28
C SER A 459 -27.75 -28.27 31.41
N PRO A 460 -28.05 -29.41 30.76
CA PRO A 460 -29.07 -30.30 31.25
C PRO A 460 -28.41 -31.18 32.31
N ASN A 461 -28.87 -31.02 33.56
CA ASN A 461 -28.61 -31.94 34.64
C ASN A 461 -28.90 -33.39 34.20
N THR A 462 -27.86 -34.21 34.00
CA THR A 462 -27.92 -35.63 34.35
C THR A 462 -26.51 -36.15 34.59
N THR A 463 -26.31 -36.57 35.84
CA THR A 463 -25.19 -37.33 36.38
C THR A 463 -24.97 -38.65 35.64
N ASP A 464 -23.79 -38.86 35.07
CA ASP A 464 -23.03 -40.10 35.27
C ASP A 464 -21.54 -39.92 34.93
N HIS A 465 -20.67 -40.23 35.88
CA HIS A 465 -19.22 -40.12 35.75
C HIS A 465 -18.67 -41.44 35.21
N ARG A 466 -18.16 -41.45 33.96
CA ARG A 466 -17.06 -42.34 33.58
C ARG A 466 -16.05 -41.65 32.67
N TYR A 467 -14.81 -41.67 33.15
CA TYR A 467 -13.60 -41.26 32.46
C TYR A 467 -13.42 -42.03 31.14
N HIS A 468 -13.24 -41.28 30.05
CA HIS A 468 -12.42 -41.71 28.92
C HIS A 468 -11.66 -40.48 28.39
N GLU A 469 -10.42 -40.32 28.84
CA GLU A 469 -9.46 -39.46 28.14
C GLU A 469 -9.00 -40.18 26.87
N SER A 470 -9.54 -39.79 25.72
CA SER A 470 -8.94 -40.11 24.43
C SER A 470 -8.09 -38.92 23.98
N ARG A 471 -6.76 -39.07 24.06
CA ARG A 471 -5.78 -38.20 23.42
C ARG A 471 -5.98 -38.24 21.90
N ILE A 472 -6.56 -37.17 21.35
CA ILE A 472 -6.46 -36.87 19.92
C ILE A 472 -5.09 -36.22 19.71
N LYS A 473 -4.17 -36.92 19.04
CA LYS A 473 -2.94 -36.30 18.54
C LYS A 473 -3.28 -35.50 17.28
N GLU A 474 -2.91 -34.23 17.30
CA GLU A 474 -3.00 -33.25 16.21
C GLU A 474 -2.55 -33.84 14.88
N LYS A 475 -3.45 -33.85 13.89
CA LYS A 475 -3.15 -33.76 12.45
C LYS A 475 -4.44 -33.59 11.62
N SER A 476 -5.27 -32.58 11.93
CA SER A 476 -6.30 -32.07 11.00
C SER A 476 -6.83 -30.71 11.48
N TYR A 477 -6.89 -29.70 10.59
CA TYR A 477 -7.40 -28.36 10.88
C TYR A 477 -8.90 -28.23 10.57
N TYR A 478 -9.76 -28.77 11.44
CA TYR A 478 -11.20 -28.45 11.46
C TYR A 478 -11.61 -28.14 12.89
N ARG A 479 -12.25 -26.98 13.12
CA ARG A 479 -12.86 -26.65 14.42
C ARG A 479 -14.33 -27.08 14.36
N VAL A 480 -14.68 -28.09 15.14
CA VAL A 480 -16.07 -28.53 15.31
C VAL A 480 -16.75 -27.56 16.27
N LEU A 481 -17.77 -26.85 15.80
CA LEU A 481 -18.64 -26.00 16.61
C LEU A 481 -20.05 -26.59 16.54
N GLY A 482 -20.45 -27.38 17.54
CA GLY A 482 -21.76 -28.03 17.51
C GLY A 482 -22.39 -28.26 18.88
N THR A 483 -23.69 -28.04 18.95
CA THR A 483 -24.59 -28.61 19.96
C THR A 483 -24.94 -30.04 19.56
N ALA A 484 -24.82 -30.98 20.50
CA ALA A 484 -25.18 -32.37 20.26
C ALA A 484 -26.70 -32.54 20.42
N THR A 485 -27.42 -32.76 19.32
CA THR A 485 -28.77 -33.32 19.36
C THR A 485 -28.69 -34.82 19.16
N THR A 486 -28.85 -35.58 20.25
CA THR A 486 -29.15 -37.02 20.17
C THR A 486 -30.55 -37.19 19.60
N SER A 487 -30.66 -37.74 18.38
CA SER A 487 -31.96 -38.20 17.88
C SER A 487 -32.35 -39.50 18.58
N GLU A 488 -33.64 -39.62 18.88
CA GLU A 488 -34.19 -40.76 19.61
C GLU A 488 -33.93 -42.08 18.89
N ARG A 489 -33.65 -43.07 19.74
CA ARG A 489 -33.40 -44.47 19.42
C ARG A 489 -34.61 -45.08 18.72
N LEU A 490 -34.59 -45.17 17.39
CA LEU A 490 -35.49 -46.03 16.65
C LEU A 490 -35.20 -47.48 17.06
N LYS A 491 -36.13 -48.08 17.82
CA LYS A 491 -36.12 -49.50 18.15
C LYS A 491 -36.35 -50.30 16.86
N SER A 492 -35.28 -50.70 16.19
CA SER A 492 -35.33 -51.84 15.27
C SER A 492 -34.22 -52.82 15.64
N ASP A 493 -34.53 -54.11 15.60
CA ASP A 493 -33.71 -55.23 16.05
C ASP A 493 -32.54 -55.57 15.09
N ALA A 494 -31.91 -54.57 14.50
CA ALA A 494 -30.71 -54.76 13.70
C ALA A 494 -29.64 -53.75 14.14
N SER A 495 -28.59 -54.27 14.79
CA SER A 495 -27.26 -53.68 15.03
C SER A 495 -27.21 -52.15 15.26
N PRO A 496 -26.90 -51.66 16.48
CA PRO A 496 -26.84 -50.23 16.74
C PRO A 496 -25.66 -49.60 15.99
N SER A 497 -25.96 -48.96 14.85
CA SER A 497 -25.10 -47.93 14.26
C SER A 497 -25.52 -46.59 14.85
N TRP A 498 -24.56 -45.78 15.26
CA TRP A 498 -24.82 -44.39 15.63
C TRP A 498 -24.10 -43.51 14.63
N SER A 499 -24.81 -42.48 14.16
CA SER A 499 -24.26 -41.39 13.39
C SER A 499 -24.38 -40.12 14.22
N GLN A 500 -23.34 -39.30 14.19
CA GLN A 500 -23.37 -37.98 14.81
C GLN A 500 -23.03 -36.94 13.77
N THR A 501 -23.90 -35.94 13.65
CA THR A 501 -23.74 -34.84 12.71
C THR A 501 -23.20 -33.62 13.45
N PHE A 502 -22.22 -32.96 12.85
CA PHE A 502 -21.63 -31.74 13.36
C PHE A 502 -21.75 -30.66 12.30
N GLN A 503 -22.07 -29.44 12.72
CA GLN A 503 -21.79 -28.28 11.91
C GLN A 503 -20.33 -27.85 12.16
N ALA A 504 -19.63 -27.54 11.09
CA ALA A 504 -18.27 -27.06 11.08
C ALA A 504 -18.20 -25.85 10.15
N ILE A 505 -17.09 -25.13 10.22
CA ILE A 505 -16.79 -24.05 9.30
C ILE A 505 -15.41 -24.36 8.71
N ASP A 506 -15.28 -24.27 7.39
CA ASP A 506 -14.00 -24.51 6.74
C ASP A 506 -13.04 -23.32 6.88
N HIS A 507 -11.84 -23.46 6.33
CA HIS A 507 -10.81 -22.41 6.36
C HIS A 507 -11.17 -21.13 5.57
N HIS A 508 -12.26 -21.13 4.80
CA HIS A 508 -12.79 -19.97 4.10
C HIS A 508 -13.94 -19.29 4.85
N GLY A 509 -14.43 -19.91 5.93
CA GLY A 509 -15.58 -19.39 6.68
C GLY A 509 -16.92 -19.98 6.23
N ASP A 510 -16.92 -20.97 5.35
CA ASP A 510 -18.14 -21.57 4.83
C ASP A 510 -18.65 -22.71 5.74
N PRO A 511 -19.98 -22.78 6.00
CA PRO A 511 -20.54 -23.82 6.85
C PRO A 511 -20.50 -25.18 6.13
N VAL A 512 -19.95 -26.18 6.81
CA VAL A 512 -19.85 -27.56 6.34
C VAL A 512 -20.50 -28.50 7.35
N VAL A 513 -21.17 -29.54 6.86
CA VAL A 513 -21.78 -30.58 7.71
C VAL A 513 -20.89 -31.81 7.69
N LEU A 514 -20.42 -32.23 8.87
CA LEU A 514 -19.63 -33.44 9.05
C LEU A 514 -20.52 -34.54 9.64
N VAL A 515 -20.58 -35.70 9.01
CA VAL A 515 -21.30 -36.87 9.53
C VAL A 515 -20.29 -37.93 9.93
N LEU A 516 -20.30 -38.32 11.20
CA LEU A 516 -19.39 -39.30 11.77
C LEU A 516 -20.19 -40.56 12.04
N THR A 517 -19.83 -41.66 11.36
CA THR A 517 -20.56 -42.93 11.43
C THR A 517 -19.62 -44.04 11.86
N VAL A 518 -19.96 -44.77 12.93
CA VAL A 518 -19.13 -45.86 13.45
C VAL A 518 -19.78 -47.20 13.14
N ALA A 519 -19.15 -47.99 12.25
CA ALA A 519 -19.56 -49.35 11.93
C ALA A 519 -18.74 -50.39 12.73
N ARG A 520 -19.41 -51.33 13.41
CA ARG A 520 -18.77 -52.22 14.40
C ARG A 520 -18.13 -53.51 13.86
N SER A 521 -17.97 -53.66 12.54
CA SER A 521 -17.36 -54.86 11.95
C SER A 521 -16.28 -54.54 10.91
N ALA A 522 -15.10 -54.14 11.39
CA ALA A 522 -13.87 -54.24 10.62
C ALA A 522 -12.76 -54.76 11.55
N PRO A 523 -12.10 -55.89 11.23
CA PRO A 523 -10.98 -56.39 12.03
C PRO A 523 -9.76 -55.45 11.84
N SER A 524 -9.17 -55.02 12.97
CA SER A 524 -7.90 -54.28 13.10
C SER A 524 -7.52 -53.35 11.93
N GLY A 525 -8.04 -52.11 11.98
CA GLY A 525 -7.75 -51.05 11.02
C GLY A 525 -9.01 -50.29 10.64
N ALA A 526 -9.61 -49.56 11.59
CA ALA A 526 -10.87 -48.86 11.34
C ALA A 526 -10.63 -47.59 10.52
N LEU A 527 -11.24 -47.51 9.34
CA LEU A 527 -11.37 -46.31 8.51
C LEU A 527 -12.51 -45.43 9.06
N VAL A 528 -12.23 -44.15 9.27
CA VAL A 528 -13.25 -43.11 9.52
C VAL A 528 -13.68 -42.56 8.17
N ASN A 529 -14.96 -42.74 7.82
CA ASN A 529 -15.51 -42.12 6.60
C ASN A 529 -16.11 -40.76 6.95
N LEU A 530 -15.57 -39.71 6.33
CA LEU A 530 -16.11 -38.35 6.35
C LEU A 530 -16.75 -38.09 4.98
N THR A 531 -18.03 -37.75 4.96
CA THR A 531 -18.72 -37.32 3.74
C THR A 531 -19.21 -35.88 3.92
N SER A 532 -18.84 -35.02 2.96
CA SER A 532 -19.38 -33.67 2.80
C SER A 532 -20.65 -33.73 1.96
N SER A 533 -21.70 -33.00 2.37
CA SER A 533 -23.00 -33.02 1.69
C SER A 533 -23.22 -31.89 0.66
N SER A 534 -22.18 -31.15 0.26
CA SER A 534 -22.29 -30.19 -0.86
C SER A 534 -21.50 -30.67 -2.07
N CYS A 535 -22.21 -31.14 -3.09
CA CYS A 535 -21.80 -31.46 -4.47
C CYS A 535 -20.32 -31.78 -4.80
N LYS A 536 -20.15 -32.99 -5.34
CA LYS A 536 -18.99 -33.65 -5.99
C LYS A 536 -17.98 -34.33 -5.06
N GLU A 537 -17.92 -35.64 -5.25
CA GLU A 537 -17.14 -36.65 -4.55
C GLU A 537 -15.67 -36.26 -4.39
N SER A 538 -15.30 -35.93 -3.16
CA SER A 538 -13.90 -35.93 -2.71
C SER A 538 -13.81 -36.92 -1.55
N MET A 539 -13.28 -38.12 -1.80
CA MET A 539 -12.96 -39.06 -0.72
C MET A 539 -11.69 -38.59 -0.02
N ILE A 540 -11.75 -38.33 1.29
CA ILE A 540 -10.56 -38.14 2.12
C ILE A 540 -10.36 -39.43 2.92
N THR A 541 -9.28 -40.15 2.61
CA THR A 541 -8.90 -41.39 3.30
C THR A 541 -7.72 -41.10 4.24
N LEU A 542 -7.84 -41.43 5.52
CA LEU A 542 -6.76 -41.29 6.51
C LEU A 542 -6.27 -42.69 6.93
N GLY A 543 -5.01 -43.01 6.62
CA GLY A 543 -4.30 -44.17 7.14
C GLY A 543 -3.35 -43.76 8.27
N VAL A 544 -3.25 -44.58 9.33
CA VAL A 544 -2.28 -44.41 10.41
C VAL A 544 -1.20 -45.47 10.26
N ASP A 545 0.05 -45.04 10.10
CA ASP A 545 1.23 -45.90 10.05
C ASP A 545 1.71 -46.24 11.49
N PRO A 546 1.92 -47.51 11.89
CA PRO A 546 2.29 -47.87 13.25
C PRO A 546 3.77 -47.64 13.61
N GLU A 547 4.66 -47.36 12.67
CA GLU A 547 6.11 -47.31 12.94
C GLU A 547 6.76 -45.98 12.53
N TRP A 548 6.83 -45.02 13.47
CA TRP A 548 7.78 -43.91 13.35
C TRP A 548 8.33 -43.48 14.71
N CYS A 549 9.64 -43.72 14.91
CA CYS A 549 10.40 -43.44 16.11
C CYS A 549 11.20 -42.14 15.97
N GLY A 550 10.81 -41.11 16.72
CA GLY A 550 11.68 -40.03 17.20
C GLY A 550 12.12 -38.94 16.20
N PRO A 551 12.47 -37.73 16.68
CA PRO A 551 13.00 -36.65 15.86
C PRO A 551 14.46 -36.91 15.47
N PRO A 552 14.92 -36.50 14.28
CA PRO A 552 16.33 -36.59 13.92
C PRO A 552 17.16 -35.63 14.80
N ARG A 553 18.19 -36.16 15.47
CA ARG A 553 19.27 -35.37 16.06
C ARG A 553 20.05 -34.70 14.93
N LEU A 554 20.19 -33.38 14.98
CA LEU A 554 21.18 -32.64 14.22
C LEU A 554 22.57 -32.99 14.76
N MET A 555 23.38 -33.70 13.96
CA MET A 555 24.83 -33.76 14.14
C MET A 555 25.38 -32.40 13.70
N TYR A 556 26.05 -31.71 14.62
CA TYR A 556 26.95 -30.61 14.28
C TYR A 556 28.13 -31.21 13.50
N ASN A 557 28.35 -30.76 12.26
CA ASN A 557 29.64 -30.95 11.60
C ASN A 557 30.51 -29.73 11.93
N ASP A 558 31.69 -30.02 12.48
CA ASP A 558 32.77 -29.06 12.75
C ASP A 558 33.22 -28.33 11.48
N PRO A 559 33.51 -27.02 11.55
CA PRO A 559 34.06 -26.24 10.45
C PRO A 559 35.59 -26.28 10.47
N GLU A 560 36.20 -27.46 10.33
CA GLU A 560 37.64 -27.61 10.09
C GLU A 560 37.93 -28.81 9.18
N GLU A 561 37.44 -28.81 7.93
CA GLU A 561 38.01 -29.69 6.89
C GLU A 561 37.63 -29.22 5.47
N LEU A 562 38.12 -28.04 5.08
CA LEU A 562 38.21 -27.61 3.68
C LEU A 562 39.56 -26.93 3.45
N GLY A 563 40.60 -27.75 3.48
CA GLY A 563 41.97 -27.32 3.22
C GLY A 563 42.83 -28.52 2.88
N ARG A 564 42.75 -28.98 1.63
CA ARG A 564 43.77 -29.71 0.83
C ARG A 564 43.10 -30.58 -0.23
N VAL A 565 43.03 -30.10 -1.47
CA VAL A 565 43.39 -30.90 -2.65
C VAL A 565 44.00 -29.96 -3.68
N SER A 566 45.31 -30.09 -3.84
CA SER A 566 46.10 -29.65 -4.99
C SER A 566 45.98 -30.67 -6.12
N GLY A 567 45.82 -30.20 -7.36
CA GLY A 567 45.81 -30.98 -8.59
C GLY A 567 45.28 -30.16 -9.74
#